data_AF-A0A6J8BVY0-F1
#
_entry.id   AF-A0A6J8BVY0-F1
#
_cell.length_a   1.000
_cell.length_b   1.000
_cell.length_c   1.000
_cell.angle_alpha   90.00
_cell.angle_beta   90.00
_cell.angle_gamma   90.00
#
_symmetry.space_group_name_H-M   'P 1'
#
loop_
_entity.id
_entity.type
_entity.pdbx_description
1 polymer ?
#
loop_
_entity_poly.entity_id
_entity_poly.type
_entity_poly.pdbx_seq_one_letter_code
_entity_poly.pdbx_strand_id
1 'polypeptide(L)'
;MLSVWERGTLRKRSIMPGTSKTCNKCGKSGHFGIVCKTKQGGQQNQRRDDKYGHKSAKSIVNYVESNDDDEYAFIVKNQSDKNDEIKINAGGVNMKCVIDSGASVNTISSALWKKLKIQKILCKSEKSEKKLYAYGSETPLEVLGKFTCEIYLNVKGQSESVEAEFYVIKGSRVSLLGKGTAIQLGVLKL
;
A
#
# COMPACT_ATOMS: atom_id res chain seq x y z
N MET A 1 -6.80 -22.53 14.10
CA MET A 1 -6.07 -21.88 12.99
C MET A 1 -7.08 -21.33 11.99
N LEU A 2 -7.45 -20.05 12.09
CA LEU A 2 -8.41 -19.43 11.19
C LEU A 2 -7.75 -19.14 9.84
N SER A 3 -8.36 -19.58 8.76
CA SER A 3 -7.81 -19.51 7.40
C SER A 3 -7.73 -18.06 6.91
N VAL A 4 -6.53 -17.59 6.56
CA VAL A 4 -6.24 -16.18 6.20
C VAL A 4 -6.74 -15.80 4.79
N TRP A 5 -7.35 -16.76 4.08
CA TRP A 5 -7.63 -16.75 2.63
C TRP A 5 -9.13 -16.88 2.31
N GLU A 6 -10.02 -16.41 3.18
CA GLU A 6 -11.45 -16.38 2.87
C GLU A 6 -11.75 -15.39 1.74
N ARG A 7 -12.58 -15.86 0.80
CA ARG A 7 -12.82 -15.33 -0.55
C ARG A 7 -13.20 -13.84 -0.56
N GLY A 8 -12.47 -13.05 -1.36
CA GLY A 8 -12.80 -11.66 -1.66
C GLY A 8 -14.13 -11.55 -2.42
N THR A 9 -14.97 -10.60 -2.02
CA THR A 9 -16.27 -10.32 -2.64
C THR A 9 -16.10 -9.75 -4.06
N LEU A 10 -16.54 -10.50 -5.07
CA LEU A 10 -16.75 -9.99 -6.42
C LEU A 10 -17.99 -9.09 -6.44
N ARG A 11 -17.84 -7.78 -6.66
CA ARG A 11 -18.96 -6.90 -7.03
C ARG A 11 -18.80 -6.49 -8.49
N LYS A 12 -19.78 -6.86 -9.32
CA LYS A 12 -19.89 -6.45 -10.73
C LYS A 12 -20.05 -4.93 -10.81
N ARG A 13 -19.29 -4.30 -11.71
CA ARG A 13 -19.30 -2.86 -12.01
C ARG A 13 -20.50 -2.58 -12.92
N SER A 14 -21.51 -1.87 -12.43
CA SER A 14 -22.45 -1.15 -13.29
C SER A 14 -21.82 0.20 -13.62
N ILE A 15 -21.34 0.35 -14.84
CA ILE A 15 -21.03 1.66 -15.43
C ILE A 15 -22.38 2.26 -15.81
N MET A 16 -22.69 3.49 -15.36
CA MET A 16 -23.56 4.45 -16.04
C MET A 16 -23.28 5.89 -15.58
N PRO A 17 -23.53 6.89 -16.43
CA PRO A 17 -22.81 8.16 -16.47
C PRO A 17 -23.52 9.31 -15.73
N GLY A 18 -22.73 10.28 -15.27
CA GLY A 18 -23.11 11.67 -14.99
C GLY A 18 -24.44 11.95 -14.27
N THR A 19 -24.41 12.04 -12.93
CA THR A 19 -25.39 12.87 -12.20
C THR A 19 -24.68 13.76 -11.19
N SER A 20 -24.79 15.07 -11.45
CA SER A 20 -24.24 16.18 -10.68
C SER A 20 -24.79 16.19 -9.26
N LYS A 21 -24.11 15.50 -8.32
CA LYS A 21 -24.40 15.65 -6.89
C LYS A 21 -23.62 16.85 -6.34
N THR A 22 -24.35 17.76 -5.70
CA THR A 22 -23.81 18.95 -5.05
C THR A 22 -23.16 18.56 -3.73
N CYS A 23 -21.93 19.02 -3.51
CA CYS A 23 -21.17 18.77 -2.29
C CYS A 23 -21.84 19.44 -1.09
N ASN A 24 -22.21 18.65 -0.08
CA ASN A 24 -22.76 19.16 1.18
C ASN A 24 -21.77 19.95 2.06
N LYS A 25 -20.46 19.93 1.75
CA LYS A 25 -19.42 20.65 2.50
C LYS A 25 -19.10 22.04 1.94
N CYS A 26 -19.22 22.24 0.62
CA CYS A 26 -18.90 23.52 -0.03
C CYS A 26 -19.94 24.02 -1.05
N GLY A 27 -21.03 23.29 -1.25
CA GLY A 27 -22.11 23.68 -2.15
C GLY A 27 -21.80 23.58 -3.66
N LYS A 28 -20.62 23.09 -4.06
CA LYS A 28 -20.25 22.92 -5.49
C LYS A 28 -20.51 21.49 -5.98
N SER A 29 -20.97 21.33 -7.22
CA SER A 29 -21.16 20.02 -7.87
C SER A 29 -19.84 19.40 -8.36
N GLY A 30 -19.86 18.10 -8.65
CA GLY A 30 -18.72 17.37 -9.23
C GLY A 30 -17.84 16.62 -8.22
N HIS A 31 -18.18 16.64 -6.93
CA HIS A 31 -17.50 15.84 -5.91
C HIS A 31 -18.39 15.61 -4.68
N PHE A 32 -18.08 14.57 -3.90
CA PHE A 32 -18.77 14.28 -2.64
C PHE A 32 -18.12 15.04 -1.47
N GLY A 33 -18.89 15.36 -0.42
CA GLY A 33 -18.37 16.06 0.76
C GLY A 33 -17.16 15.42 1.42
N ILE A 34 -17.10 14.09 1.37
CA ILE A 34 -15.99 13.28 1.91
C ILE A 34 -14.65 13.63 1.24
N VAL A 35 -14.66 13.98 -0.05
CA VAL A 35 -13.46 14.33 -0.83
C VAL A 35 -13.28 15.84 -1.02
N CYS A 36 -14.10 16.65 -0.35
CA CYS A 36 -14.08 18.11 -0.48
C CYS A 36 -12.90 18.74 0.28
N LYS A 37 -12.02 19.40 -0.47
CA LYS A 37 -10.79 20.05 0.02
C LYS A 37 -10.96 21.53 0.40
N THR A 38 -12.17 22.08 0.31
CA THR A 38 -12.45 23.47 0.70
C THR A 38 -12.35 23.62 2.22
N LYS A 39 -11.51 24.56 2.70
CA LYS A 39 -11.39 24.89 4.12
C LYS A 39 -12.44 25.95 4.46
N GLN A 40 -13.30 25.68 5.45
CA GLN A 40 -14.17 26.71 6.05
C GLN A 40 -13.34 27.49 7.08
N GLY A 41 -13.39 28.81 7.02
CA GLY A 41 -12.69 29.70 7.96
C GLY A 41 -13.55 30.04 9.18
N GLY A 42 -12.90 30.08 10.36
CA GLY A 42 -13.45 30.51 11.65
C GLY A 42 -13.61 29.34 12.64
N GLN A 43 -13.19 29.38 13.91
CA GLN A 43 -12.60 30.41 14.78
C GLN A 43 -11.66 29.74 15.79
N GLN A 44 -10.72 30.50 16.34
CA GLN A 44 -9.82 30.11 17.43
C GLN A 44 -10.59 29.76 18.71
N ASN A 45 -10.14 28.76 19.46
CA ASN A 45 -10.22 28.80 20.92
C ASN A 45 -9.13 27.97 21.61
N GLN A 46 -8.74 28.50 22.77
CA GLN A 46 -7.54 28.20 23.54
C GLN A 46 -7.63 26.92 24.39
N ARG A 47 -6.45 26.28 24.55
CA ARG A 47 -5.88 25.52 25.69
C ARG A 47 -6.82 24.67 26.58
N ARG A 48 -6.41 23.41 26.80
CA ARG A 48 -6.08 22.87 28.14
C ARG A 48 -5.16 21.64 28.03
N ASP A 49 -4.11 21.68 28.83
CA ASP A 49 -3.26 20.56 29.25
C ASP A 49 -4.12 19.48 29.90
N ASP A 50 -3.81 18.20 29.62
CA ASP A 50 -3.88 17.15 30.63
C ASP A 50 -2.97 15.98 30.23
N LYS A 51 -1.89 15.83 30.99
CA LYS A 51 -1.05 14.63 31.09
C LYS A 51 -1.92 13.48 31.61
N TYR A 52 -2.00 12.35 30.90
CA TYR A 52 -1.92 11.01 31.51
C TYR A 52 -1.51 10.00 30.43
N GLY A 53 -0.40 9.30 30.72
CA GLY A 53 0.24 8.39 29.80
C GLY A 53 -0.48 7.06 29.67
N HIS A 54 -0.70 6.65 28.41
CA HIS A 54 -0.72 5.24 28.04
C HIS A 54 0.29 5.05 26.92
N LYS A 55 1.46 4.52 27.29
CA LYS A 55 2.44 3.98 26.33
C LYS A 55 1.80 2.78 25.66
N SER A 56 1.09 3.01 24.56
CA SER A 56 0.66 1.95 23.65
C SER A 56 1.91 1.31 23.06
N ALA A 57 2.08 0.03 23.33
CA ALA A 57 3.20 -0.79 22.91
C ALA A 57 3.46 -0.57 21.41
N LYS A 58 4.60 0.09 21.11
CA LYS A 58 5.19 0.07 19.78
C LYS A 58 5.31 -1.39 19.39
N SER A 59 4.62 -1.77 18.32
CA SER A 59 4.88 -3.02 17.63
C SER A 59 6.29 -2.90 17.06
N ILE A 60 7.26 -3.34 17.87
CA ILE A 60 8.64 -3.60 17.50
C ILE A 60 8.55 -4.69 16.45
N VAL A 61 8.72 -4.28 15.19
CA VAL A 61 9.08 -5.22 14.14
C VAL A 61 10.49 -5.69 14.47
N ASN A 62 10.70 -7.00 14.49
CA ASN A 62 12.03 -7.61 14.64
C ASN A 62 12.95 -7.05 13.56
N TYR A 63 13.61 -5.95 13.88
CA TYR A 63 14.98 -5.76 13.49
C TYR A 63 15.74 -6.89 14.18
N VAL A 64 16.56 -7.62 13.44
CA VAL A 64 17.67 -8.28 14.11
C VAL A 64 18.48 -7.09 14.63
N GLU A 65 18.46 -6.83 15.94
CA GLU A 65 19.54 -6.07 16.55
C GLU A 65 20.78 -6.92 16.39
N SER A 66 21.36 -6.92 15.19
CA SER A 66 22.75 -7.24 15.01
C SER A 66 23.51 -5.94 15.27
N ASN A 67 24.65 -6.07 15.94
CA ASN A 67 25.47 -4.97 16.40
C ASN A 67 25.68 -3.91 15.30
N ASP A 68 25.82 -2.66 15.73
CA ASP A 68 25.86 -1.39 14.97
C ASP A 68 26.98 -1.24 13.90
N ASP A 69 27.41 -2.31 13.23
CA ASP A 69 28.38 -2.29 12.11
C ASP A 69 27.88 -2.99 10.83
N ASP A 70 26.68 -3.58 10.81
CA ASP A 70 26.17 -4.28 9.64
C ASP A 70 25.54 -3.30 8.61
N GLU A 71 26.31 -2.88 7.62
CA GLU A 71 25.80 -2.19 6.43
C GLU A 71 25.36 -3.22 5.37
N TYR A 72 24.07 -3.26 5.06
CA TYR A 72 23.58 -4.09 3.96
C TYR A 72 23.98 -3.44 2.63
N ALA A 73 24.70 -4.17 1.77
CA ALA A 73 25.08 -3.69 0.44
C ALA A 73 23.86 -3.33 -0.47
N PHE A 74 22.66 -3.81 -0.14
CA PHE A 74 21.43 -3.58 -0.89
C PHE A 74 20.30 -3.16 0.05
N ILE A 75 20.15 -1.86 0.24
CA ILE A 75 19.13 -1.28 1.11
C ILE A 75 18.03 -0.64 0.27
N VAL A 76 16.79 -1.07 0.50
CA VAL A 76 15.58 -0.50 -0.12
C VAL A 76 15.15 0.79 0.61
N LYS A 77 15.74 1.10 1.77
CA LYS A 77 15.37 2.25 2.60
C LYS A 77 16.52 2.76 3.48
N ASN A 78 17.14 3.87 3.12
CA ASN A 78 18.06 4.56 4.03
C ASN A 78 17.25 5.33 5.09
N GLN A 79 17.68 5.30 6.36
CA GLN A 79 16.97 5.98 7.46
C GLN A 79 16.86 7.51 7.25
N SER A 80 17.68 8.09 6.37
CA SER A 80 17.69 9.51 6.00
C SER A 80 16.64 9.91 4.96
N ASP A 81 16.22 8.99 4.08
CA ASP A 81 15.49 9.36 2.86
C ASP A 81 14.03 8.91 2.89
N LYS A 82 13.14 9.87 3.14
CA LYS A 82 11.69 9.69 3.09
C LYS A 82 11.14 9.57 1.65
N ASN A 83 12.01 9.50 0.63
CA ASN A 83 11.67 9.84 -0.75
C ASN A 83 11.54 8.65 -1.72
N ASP A 84 11.89 7.42 -1.33
CA ASP A 84 11.93 6.29 -2.28
C ASP A 84 10.60 5.51 -2.36
N GLU A 85 9.59 5.93 -1.60
CA GLU A 85 8.27 5.32 -1.58
C GLU A 85 7.29 6.06 -2.51
N ILE A 86 6.73 5.34 -3.48
CA ILE A 86 5.58 5.80 -4.23
C ILE A 86 4.28 5.44 -3.50
N LYS A 87 3.29 6.34 -3.56
CA LYS A 87 1.93 6.07 -3.09
C LYS A 87 1.09 5.58 -4.26
N ILE A 88 0.54 4.38 -4.12
CA ILE A 88 -0.37 3.78 -5.11
C ILE A 88 -1.75 3.58 -4.49
N ASN A 89 -2.81 3.62 -5.30
CA ASN A 89 -4.13 3.15 -4.88
C ASN A 89 -4.33 1.73 -5.43
N ALA A 90 -4.30 0.73 -4.56
CA ALA A 90 -4.48 -0.67 -4.91
C ALA A 90 -5.87 -1.12 -4.46
N GLY A 91 -6.73 -1.51 -5.39
CA GLY A 91 -8.09 -1.99 -5.09
C GLY A 91 -8.92 -1.01 -4.25
N GLY A 92 -8.74 0.31 -4.44
CA GLY A 92 -9.43 1.34 -3.68
C GLY A 92 -8.74 1.77 -2.38
N VAL A 93 -7.65 1.11 -1.97
CA VAL A 93 -6.92 1.41 -0.73
C VAL A 93 -5.54 1.98 -1.05
N ASN A 94 -5.16 3.08 -0.39
CA ASN A 94 -3.83 3.66 -0.58
C ASN A 94 -2.77 2.85 0.18
N MET A 95 -1.70 2.49 -0.52
CA MET A 95 -0.52 1.86 0.06
C MET A 95 0.75 2.49 -0.50
N LYS A 96 1.88 2.21 0.17
CA LYS A 96 3.19 2.68 -0.25
C LYS A 96 4.04 1.50 -0.69
N CYS A 97 4.80 1.70 -1.76
CA CYS A 97 5.74 0.72 -2.28
C CYS A 97 7.05 1.43 -2.64
N VAL A 98 8.16 0.71 -2.56
CA VAL A 98 9.43 1.12 -3.18
C VAL A 98 9.51 0.49 -4.57
N ILE A 99 9.98 1.25 -5.56
CA ILE A 99 10.23 0.72 -6.90
C ILE A 99 11.49 -0.12 -6.85
N ASP A 100 11.38 -1.39 -7.21
CA ASP A 100 12.52 -2.30 -7.26
C ASP A 100 12.65 -2.85 -8.69
N SER A 101 13.56 -2.25 -9.46
CA SER A 101 13.87 -2.68 -10.82
C SER A 101 14.56 -4.05 -10.88
N GLY A 102 15.09 -4.55 -9.76
CA GLY A 102 15.66 -5.89 -9.63
C GLY A 102 14.60 -6.96 -9.34
N ALA A 103 13.42 -6.57 -8.84
CA ALA A 103 12.34 -7.50 -8.54
C ALA A 103 11.50 -7.83 -9.78
N SER A 104 11.31 -9.14 -10.03
CA SER A 104 10.42 -9.65 -11.09
C SER A 104 8.95 -9.69 -10.70
N VAL A 105 8.63 -9.55 -9.41
CA VAL A 105 7.27 -9.62 -8.86
C VAL A 105 7.03 -8.49 -7.87
N ASN A 106 5.76 -8.12 -7.68
CA ASN A 106 5.39 -7.22 -6.59
C ASN A 106 5.24 -8.00 -5.29
N THR A 107 5.64 -7.40 -4.16
CA THR A 107 5.55 -8.05 -2.85
C THR A 107 5.01 -7.11 -1.79
N ILE A 108 4.31 -7.66 -0.80
CA ILE A 108 3.91 -6.95 0.41
C ILE A 108 4.15 -7.81 1.64
N SER A 109 4.31 -7.17 2.80
CA SER A 109 4.36 -7.88 4.08
C SER A 109 2.99 -8.42 4.49
N SER A 110 2.99 -9.53 5.23
CA SER A 110 1.78 -10.09 5.82
C SER A 110 1.10 -9.14 6.81
N ALA A 111 1.88 -8.28 7.47
CA ALA A 111 1.38 -7.22 8.34
C ALA A 111 0.59 -6.15 7.55
N LEU A 112 1.12 -5.70 6.42
CA LEU A 112 0.41 -4.77 5.54
C LEU A 112 -0.84 -5.43 4.94
N TRP A 113 -0.74 -6.70 4.50
CA TRP A 113 -1.88 -7.43 3.97
C TRP A 113 -3.07 -7.48 4.94
N LYS A 114 -2.82 -7.76 6.22
CA LYS A 114 -3.86 -7.72 7.27
C LYS A 114 -4.53 -6.35 7.35
N LYS A 115 -3.76 -5.25 7.26
CA LYS A 115 -4.29 -3.87 7.27
C LYS A 115 -5.14 -3.59 6.03
N LEU A 116 -4.67 -3.99 4.85
CA LEU A 116 -5.41 -3.80 3.60
C LEU A 116 -6.76 -4.52 3.61
N LYS A 117 -6.82 -5.72 4.20
CA LYS A 117 -8.08 -6.45 4.40
C LYS A 117 -9.06 -5.70 5.32
N ILE A 118 -8.57 -5.16 6.44
CA ILE A 118 -9.39 -4.31 7.34
C ILE A 118 -9.92 -3.07 6.60
N GLN A 119 -9.10 -2.51 5.71
CA GLN A 119 -9.45 -1.37 4.86
C GLN A 119 -10.33 -1.75 3.65
N LYS A 120 -10.73 -3.03 3.53
CA LYS A 120 -11.63 -3.56 2.50
C LYS A 120 -11.11 -3.37 1.07
N ILE A 121 -9.82 -3.68 0.86
CA ILE A 121 -9.23 -3.74 -0.48
C ILE A 121 -10.04 -4.62 -1.42
N LEU A 122 -10.34 -4.10 -2.62
CA LEU A 122 -11.01 -4.82 -3.70
C LEU A 122 -9.97 -5.62 -4.50
N CYS A 123 -9.99 -6.94 -4.35
CA CYS A 123 -9.03 -7.83 -4.99
C CYS A 123 -9.58 -9.26 -5.10
N LYS A 124 -8.89 -10.08 -5.91
CA LYS A 124 -8.98 -11.54 -5.88
C LYS A 124 -7.75 -12.06 -5.15
N SER A 125 -7.93 -12.85 -4.08
CA SER A 125 -6.81 -13.40 -3.30
C SER A 125 -6.88 -14.91 -3.21
N GLU A 126 -5.73 -15.58 -3.31
CA GLU A 126 -5.60 -17.03 -3.26
C GLU A 126 -4.29 -17.48 -2.62
N LYS A 127 -4.25 -18.71 -2.12
CA LYS A 127 -2.99 -19.32 -1.68
C LYS A 127 -2.04 -19.48 -2.87
N SER A 128 -0.74 -19.45 -2.60
CA SER A 128 0.28 -19.67 -3.63
C SER A 128 1.40 -20.53 -3.06
N GLU A 129 1.85 -21.48 -3.88
CA GLU A 129 2.98 -22.37 -3.58
C GLU A 129 4.26 -21.93 -4.31
N LYS A 130 4.21 -20.77 -4.99
CA LYS A 130 5.35 -20.25 -5.74
C LYS A 130 6.49 -19.92 -4.78
N LYS A 131 7.67 -20.48 -5.05
CA LYS A 131 8.91 -20.15 -4.34
C LYS A 131 9.49 -18.85 -4.92
N LEU A 132 9.74 -17.87 -4.06
CA LEU A 132 10.42 -16.62 -4.41
C LEU A 132 11.73 -16.57 -3.65
N TYR A 133 12.78 -16.05 -4.27
CA TYR A 133 14.12 -15.97 -3.69
C TYR A 133 14.56 -14.51 -3.65
N ALA A 134 15.21 -14.11 -2.56
CA ALA A 134 15.94 -12.85 -2.54
C ALA A 134 17.19 -12.98 -3.43
N TYR A 135 17.68 -11.86 -3.95
CA TYR A 135 18.89 -11.85 -4.75
C TYR A 135 20.06 -12.47 -3.97
N GLY A 136 20.76 -13.43 -4.58
CA GLY A 136 21.88 -14.15 -3.96
C GLY A 136 21.51 -15.15 -2.86
N SER A 137 20.23 -15.39 -2.59
CA SER A 137 19.78 -16.35 -1.58
C SER A 137 19.29 -17.65 -2.21
N GLU A 138 19.80 -18.79 -1.73
CA GLU A 138 19.26 -20.12 -2.05
C GLU A 138 18.05 -20.49 -1.18
N THR A 139 17.85 -19.79 -0.07
CA THR A 139 16.68 -19.99 0.80
C THR A 139 15.48 -19.20 0.27
N PRO A 140 14.32 -19.85 0.07
CA PRO A 140 13.13 -19.16 -0.42
C PRO A 140 12.48 -18.30 0.68
N LEU A 141 11.86 -17.21 0.25
CA LEU A 141 10.96 -16.40 1.08
C LEU A 141 9.70 -17.20 1.40
N GLU A 142 9.20 -17.06 2.64
CA GLU A 142 7.93 -17.69 3.05
C GLU A 142 6.75 -16.91 2.47
N VAL A 143 6.28 -17.37 1.29
CA VAL A 143 5.10 -16.86 0.60
C VAL A 143 3.85 -17.45 1.26
N LEU A 144 2.96 -16.58 1.73
CA LEU A 144 1.68 -16.99 2.32
C LEU A 144 0.60 -17.19 1.25
N GLY A 145 0.71 -16.46 0.15
CA GLY A 145 -0.17 -16.48 -1.02
C GLY A 145 -0.07 -15.19 -1.81
N LYS A 146 -1.09 -14.90 -2.62
CA LYS A 146 -1.07 -13.77 -3.56
C LYS A 146 -2.44 -13.13 -3.73
N PHE A 147 -2.45 -11.90 -4.22
CA PHE A 147 -3.69 -11.24 -4.63
C PHE A 147 -3.48 -10.40 -5.90
N THR A 148 -4.55 -10.28 -6.67
CA THR A 148 -4.61 -9.47 -7.88
C THR A 148 -5.63 -8.36 -7.68
N CYS A 149 -5.25 -7.13 -8.01
CA CYS A 149 -6.12 -5.96 -7.92
C CYS A 149 -5.76 -4.92 -8.98
N GLU A 150 -6.67 -3.98 -9.21
CA GLU A 150 -6.39 -2.82 -10.05
C GLU A 150 -5.59 -1.79 -9.24
N ILE A 151 -4.43 -1.39 -9.76
CA ILE A 151 -3.63 -0.29 -9.25
C ILE A 151 -3.97 0.95 -10.06
N TYR A 152 -4.21 2.06 -9.36
CA TYR A 152 -4.31 3.39 -9.94
C TYR A 152 -3.18 4.27 -9.42
N LEU A 153 -2.53 4.95 -10.36
CA LEU A 153 -1.52 5.96 -10.08
C LEU A 153 -1.91 7.26 -10.79
N ASN A 154 -2.05 8.35 -10.03
CA ASN A 154 -2.27 9.67 -10.62
C ASN A 154 -0.91 10.35 -10.77
N VAL A 155 -0.36 10.35 -11.98
CA VAL A 155 0.86 11.10 -12.29
C VAL A 155 0.55 12.13 -13.36
N LYS A 156 0.76 13.41 -13.03
CA LYS A 156 0.75 14.54 -13.98
C LYS A 156 -0.48 14.61 -14.92
N GLY A 157 -1.66 14.23 -14.42
CA GLY A 157 -2.92 14.34 -15.18
C GLY A 157 -3.23 13.17 -16.10
N GLN A 158 -2.41 12.12 -16.10
CA GLN A 158 -2.70 10.83 -16.72
C GLN A 158 -3.15 9.85 -15.63
N SER A 159 -4.33 9.26 -15.83
CA SER A 159 -4.88 8.20 -14.99
C SER A 159 -4.60 6.88 -15.68
N GLU A 160 -3.54 6.21 -15.28
CA GLU A 160 -3.28 4.83 -15.72
C GLU A 160 -3.76 3.86 -14.66
N SER A 161 -4.46 2.81 -15.11
CA SER A 161 -4.78 1.67 -14.27
C SER A 161 -4.18 0.40 -14.84
N VAL A 162 -3.60 -0.40 -13.95
CA VAL A 162 -2.93 -1.66 -14.29
C VAL A 162 -3.45 -2.72 -13.34
N GLU A 163 -3.91 -3.85 -13.86
CA GLU A 163 -4.14 -5.03 -13.03
C GLU A 163 -2.79 -5.64 -12.64
N ALA A 164 -2.55 -5.79 -11.34
CA ALA A 164 -1.26 -6.26 -10.83
C ALA A 164 -1.43 -7.36 -9.77
N GLU A 165 -0.54 -8.34 -9.83
CA GLU A 165 -0.41 -9.41 -8.83
C GLU A 165 0.65 -9.04 -7.79
N PHE A 166 0.33 -9.25 -6.52
CA PHE A 166 1.23 -9.09 -5.38
C PHE A 166 1.34 -10.39 -4.59
N TYR A 167 2.56 -10.75 -4.22
CA TYR A 167 2.83 -11.86 -3.30
C TYR A 167 2.91 -11.36 -1.86
N VAL A 168 2.23 -12.06 -0.96
CA VAL A 168 2.23 -11.76 0.47
C VAL A 168 3.33 -12.58 1.13
N ILE A 169 4.37 -11.90 1.60
CA ILE A 169 5.52 -12.51 2.26
C ILE A 169 5.35 -12.43 3.78
N LYS A 170 5.67 -13.50 4.50
CA LYS A 170 5.67 -13.47 5.96
C LYS A 170 6.78 -12.57 6.51
N GLY A 171 6.52 -12.00 7.68
CA GLY A 171 7.40 -11.05 8.35
C GLY A 171 7.08 -9.61 7.99
N SER A 172 7.83 -8.68 8.58
CA SER A 172 7.76 -7.26 8.22
C SER A 172 8.82 -6.98 7.17
N ARG A 173 8.38 -6.60 5.98
CA ARG A 173 9.23 -6.20 4.85
C ARG A 173 8.62 -4.98 4.18
N VAL A 174 9.47 -4.18 3.54
CA VAL A 174 9.02 -3.08 2.67
C VAL A 174 8.23 -3.68 1.51
N SER A 175 7.16 -3.02 1.09
CA SER A 175 6.41 -3.41 -0.10
C SER A 175 7.18 -3.00 -1.34
N LEU A 176 7.33 -3.93 -2.28
CA LEU A 176 8.08 -3.71 -3.51
C LEU A 176 7.14 -3.70 -4.71
N LEU A 177 7.34 -2.71 -5.58
CA LEU A 177 6.77 -2.70 -6.91
C LEU A 177 7.84 -3.19 -7.88
N GLY A 178 7.63 -4.37 -8.45
CA GLY A 178 8.56 -5.00 -9.36
C GLY A 178 8.65 -4.28 -10.70
N LYS A 179 9.75 -4.55 -11.42
CA LYS A 179 10.12 -3.94 -12.70
C LYS A 179 8.96 -3.85 -13.70
N GLY A 180 8.26 -4.97 -13.95
CA GLY A 180 7.20 -5.04 -14.95
C GLY A 180 6.03 -4.09 -14.65
N THR A 181 5.53 -4.12 -13.42
CA THR A 181 4.43 -3.23 -13.00
C THR A 181 4.90 -1.78 -12.92
N ALA A 182 6.14 -1.51 -12.52
CA ALA A 182 6.70 -0.16 -12.50
C ALA A 182 6.80 0.47 -13.90
N ILE A 183 7.18 -0.30 -14.91
CA ILE A 183 7.19 0.16 -16.31
C ILE A 183 5.76 0.41 -16.81
N GLN A 184 4.84 -0.52 -16.53
CA GLN A 184 3.43 -0.39 -16.95
C GLN A 184 2.71 0.80 -16.32
N LEU A 185 3.09 1.19 -15.10
CA LEU A 185 2.58 2.39 -14.42
C LEU A 185 3.33 3.67 -14.81
N GLY A 186 4.30 3.59 -15.74
CA GLY A 186 5.08 4.74 -16.22
C GLY A 186 6.05 5.35 -15.18
N VAL A 187 6.28 4.68 -14.05
CA VAL A 187 7.16 5.16 -12.97
C VAL A 187 8.60 4.69 -13.10
N LEU A 188 8.87 3.71 -13.96
CA LEU A 188 10.21 3.25 -14.32
C LEU A 188 10.38 3.32 -15.84
N LYS A 189 11.45 3.97 -16.30
CA LYS A 189 11.90 3.96 -17.69
C LYS A 189 13.27 3.28 -17.75
N LEU A 190 13.50 2.49 -18.79
CA LEU A 190 14.77 1.80 -19.05
C LEU A 190 15.41 2.35 -20.32
#